data_AF-A0A969DU70-F1
#
_entry.id   AF-A0A969DU70-F1
#
_cell.length_a   1.000
_cell.length_b   1.000
_cell.length_c   1.000
_cell.angle_alpha   90.00
_cell.angle_beta   90.00
_cell.angle_gamma   90.00
#
_symmetry.space_group_name_H-M   'P 1'
#
loop_
_entity.id
_entity.type
_entity.pdbx_description
1 polymer ?
#
loop_
_entity_poly.entity_id
_entity_poly.type
_entity_poly.pdbx_seq_one_letter_code
_entity_poly.pdbx_strand_id
1 'polypeptide(L)'
;MLGYFRINDPYRLLIIFIVLTLFRLPFLISPDWQTIPELSWMIVGERLNEGALLYVGIWDDLGPLSAIAYRLTDFVFGRSHLSFQILGLLIYFFQVFYMNYIALKHKMYNENNYLPALFYGILGLLFFNIIMLSPQLLGLTFVLLSLNSLFNHIETRNKTDGNLLNIGLYIGIASLFFYHIF
;
A
#
# COMPACT_ATOMS: atom_id res chain seq x y z
N MET A 1 3.74 -23.10 -22.10
CA MET A 1 3.12 -22.76 -20.79
C MET A 1 3.35 -21.32 -20.31
N LEU A 2 4.20 -20.49 -20.97
CA LEU A 2 4.35 -19.05 -20.65
C LEU A 2 3.53 -18.11 -21.55
N GLY A 3 2.87 -18.63 -22.60
CA GLY A 3 2.17 -17.81 -23.61
C GLY A 3 0.90 -17.10 -23.11
N TYR A 4 0.36 -17.48 -21.96
CA TYR A 4 -0.80 -16.80 -21.39
C TYR A 4 -0.46 -15.33 -21.08
N PHE A 5 0.72 -15.03 -20.51
CA PHE A 5 1.05 -13.67 -20.06
C PHE A 5 1.45 -12.67 -21.15
N ARG A 6 1.52 -13.12 -22.40
CA ARG A 6 2.00 -12.31 -23.55
C ARG A 6 0.92 -11.39 -24.14
N ILE A 7 -0.35 -11.62 -23.79
CA ILE A 7 -1.49 -10.83 -24.26
C ILE A 7 -1.81 -9.78 -23.20
N ASN A 8 -1.75 -8.51 -23.61
CA ASN A 8 -1.92 -7.34 -22.75
C ASN A 8 -3.41 -7.11 -22.36
N ASP A 9 -4.07 -8.08 -21.74
CA ASP A 9 -5.48 -7.98 -21.36
C ASP A 9 -5.66 -7.47 -19.92
N PRO A 10 -6.40 -6.36 -19.70
CA PRO A 10 -6.68 -5.83 -18.37
C PRO A 10 -7.45 -6.82 -17.48
N TYR A 11 -8.14 -7.80 -18.06
CA TYR A 11 -8.81 -8.89 -17.34
C TYR A 11 -7.87 -9.72 -16.46
N ARG A 12 -6.57 -9.75 -16.75
CA ARG A 12 -5.58 -10.49 -15.94
C ARG A 12 -5.35 -9.86 -14.57
N LEU A 13 -5.40 -8.53 -14.49
CA LEU A 13 -5.33 -7.81 -13.23
C LEU A 13 -6.56 -8.07 -12.37
N LEU A 14 -7.74 -8.20 -12.99
CA LEU A 14 -8.96 -8.62 -12.29
C LEU A 14 -8.85 -10.04 -11.74
N ILE A 15 -8.22 -10.97 -12.48
CA ILE A 15 -7.96 -12.33 -11.96
C ILE A 15 -7.06 -12.25 -10.72
N ILE A 16 -6.00 -11.44 -10.74
CA ILE A 16 -5.13 -11.25 -9.56
C ILE A 16 -5.95 -10.69 -8.39
N PHE A 17 -6.80 -9.69 -8.63
CA PHE A 17 -7.68 -9.14 -7.59
C PHE A 17 -8.61 -10.20 -6.99
N ILE A 18 -9.23 -11.02 -7.83
CA ILE A 18 -10.13 -12.10 -7.40
C ILE A 18 -9.35 -13.11 -6.56
N VAL A 19 -8.16 -13.51 -6.99
CA VAL A 19 -7.29 -14.44 -6.24
C VAL A 19 -6.90 -13.86 -4.88
N LEU A 20 -6.48 -12.58 -4.84
CA LEU A 20 -6.14 -11.88 -3.60
C LEU A 20 -7.35 -11.83 -2.64
N THR A 21 -8.53 -11.52 -3.18
CA THR A 21 -9.77 -11.42 -2.41
C THR A 21 -10.20 -12.79 -1.87
N LEU A 22 -10.20 -13.83 -2.72
CA LEU A 22 -10.56 -15.20 -2.33
C LEU A 22 -9.64 -15.73 -1.22
N PHE A 23 -8.34 -15.49 -1.32
CA PHE A 23 -7.40 -15.89 -0.27
C PHE A 23 -7.61 -15.12 1.05
N ARG A 24 -8.14 -13.89 0.97
CA ARG A 24 -8.41 -13.02 2.12
C ARG A 24 -9.79 -13.20 2.75
N LEU A 25 -10.75 -13.83 2.06
CA LEU A 25 -12.09 -14.09 2.58
C LEU A 25 -12.13 -14.66 4.01
N PRO A 26 -11.33 -15.68 4.40
CA PRO A 26 -11.38 -16.19 5.77
C PRO A 26 -11.02 -15.11 6.81
N PHE A 27 -10.06 -14.24 6.49
CA PHE A 27 -9.60 -13.18 7.38
C PHE A 27 -10.51 -11.94 7.41
N LEU A 28 -11.31 -11.75 6.36
CA LEU A 28 -12.34 -10.71 6.30
C LEU A 28 -13.51 -11.07 7.23
N ILE A 29 -13.98 -12.32 7.19
CA ILE A 29 -15.26 -12.69 7.82
C ILE A 29 -15.12 -12.94 9.33
N SER A 30 -13.95 -13.42 9.76
CA SER A 30 -13.76 -13.88 11.14
C SER A 30 -12.98 -12.86 11.97
N PRO A 31 -13.64 -12.18 12.93
CA PRO A 31 -12.98 -11.22 13.82
C PRO A 31 -11.95 -11.86 14.77
N ASP A 32 -11.97 -13.19 14.90
CA ASP A 32 -11.04 -13.94 15.77
C ASP A 32 -9.58 -13.91 15.27
N TRP A 33 -9.34 -13.52 14.01
CA TRP A 33 -7.99 -13.43 13.43
C TRP A 33 -7.39 -12.01 13.46
N GLN A 34 -7.84 -11.17 14.38
CA GLN A 34 -7.23 -9.86 14.61
C GLN A 34 -5.79 -10.01 15.13
N THR A 35 -4.87 -9.31 14.46
CA THR A 35 -3.48 -9.28 14.91
C THR A 35 -3.29 -8.22 16.00
N ILE A 36 -2.31 -8.40 16.89
CA ILE A 36 -1.99 -7.41 17.93
C ILE A 36 -1.67 -6.02 17.33
N PRO A 37 -0.88 -5.91 16.26
CA PRO A 37 -0.62 -4.62 15.61
C PRO A 37 -1.90 -3.96 15.06
N GLU A 38 -2.83 -4.76 14.53
CA GLU A 38 -4.10 -4.26 14.01
C GLU A 38 -4.97 -3.61 15.08
N LEU A 39 -5.10 -4.30 16.20
CA LEU A 39 -5.81 -3.77 17.36
C LEU A 39 -5.17 -2.48 17.88
N SER A 40 -3.84 -2.40 17.92
CA SER A 40 -3.12 -1.17 18.27
C SER A 40 -3.52 -0.01 17.36
N TRP A 41 -3.47 -0.19 16.04
CA TRP A 41 -3.80 0.88 15.09
C TRP A 41 -5.27 1.30 15.15
N MET A 42 -6.18 0.36 15.38
CA MET A 42 -7.60 0.65 15.58
C MET A 42 -7.82 1.50 16.84
N ILE A 43 -7.18 1.13 17.96
CA ILE A 43 -7.28 1.87 19.23
C ILE A 43 -6.69 3.27 19.08
N VAL A 44 -5.59 3.42 18.34
CA VAL A 44 -5.00 4.74 18.08
C VAL A 44 -6.00 5.64 17.35
N GLY A 45 -6.70 5.13 16.33
CA GLY A 45 -7.76 5.87 15.65
C GLY A 45 -8.89 6.33 16.59
N GLU A 46 -9.37 5.41 17.42
CA GLU A 46 -10.41 5.66 18.44
C GLU A 46 -9.99 6.77 19.41
N ARG A 47 -8.80 6.65 20.02
CA ARG A 47 -8.28 7.62 20.99
C ARG A 47 -8.05 9.01 20.38
N LEU A 48 -7.62 9.08 19.13
CA LEU A 48 -7.47 10.36 18.42
C LEU A 48 -8.81 11.05 18.17
N ASN A 49 -9.88 10.29 17.97
CA ASN A 49 -11.24 10.83 17.84
C ASN A 49 -11.85 11.24 19.19
N GLU A 50 -11.46 10.59 20.29
CA GLU A 50 -11.79 11.01 21.67
C GLU A 50 -11.07 12.30 22.12
N GLY A 51 -10.16 12.83 21.30
CA GLY A 51 -9.45 14.08 21.57
C GLY A 51 -8.06 13.89 22.19
N ALA A 52 -7.55 12.66 22.28
CA ALA A 52 -6.17 12.43 22.65
C ALA A 52 -5.24 12.96 21.56
N LEU A 53 -4.10 13.53 21.97
CA LEU A 53 -3.05 13.97 21.06
C LEU A 53 -1.99 12.87 20.93
N LEU A 54 -1.57 12.63 19.69
CA LEU A 54 -0.44 11.75 19.38
C LEU A 54 0.84 12.27 20.08
N TYR A 55 1.66 11.37 20.61
CA TYR A 55 2.90 11.63 21.36
C TYR A 55 2.75 12.29 22.74
N VAL A 56 1.53 12.65 23.14
CA VAL A 56 1.26 13.19 24.49
C VAL A 56 0.33 12.25 25.25
N GLY A 57 -0.87 12.04 24.70
CA GLY A 57 -1.87 11.13 25.26
C GLY A 57 -1.73 9.69 24.76
N ILE A 58 -1.08 9.51 23.61
CA ILE A 58 -0.83 8.20 22.99
C ILE A 58 0.68 8.08 22.76
N TRP A 59 1.31 7.15 23.46
CA TRP A 59 2.73 6.83 23.32
C TRP A 59 2.87 5.71 22.29
N ASP A 60 3.07 6.08 21.03
CA ASP A 60 3.25 5.16 19.90
C ASP A 60 4.24 5.75 18.89
N ASP A 61 4.98 4.90 18.19
CA ASP A 61 6.02 5.26 17.20
C ASP A 61 5.42 5.48 15.78
N LEU A 62 4.10 5.58 15.71
CA LEU A 62 3.37 5.85 14.48
C LEU A 62 3.75 7.22 13.91
N GLY A 63 3.97 7.26 12.59
CA GLY A 63 4.13 8.51 11.87
C GLY A 63 2.84 9.35 11.95
N PRO A 64 2.95 10.69 11.97
CA PRO A 64 1.80 11.57 12.17
C PRO A 64 0.76 11.43 11.05
N LEU A 65 1.19 11.08 9.84
CA LEU A 65 0.28 10.92 8.70
C LEU A 65 -0.49 9.59 8.76
N SER A 66 0.13 8.54 9.31
CA SER A 66 -0.55 7.28 9.61
C SER A 66 -1.62 7.46 10.70
N ALA A 67 -1.29 8.21 11.75
CA ALA A 67 -2.25 8.55 12.80
C ALA A 67 -3.49 9.29 12.24
N ILE A 68 -3.28 10.25 11.33
CA ILE A 68 -4.38 10.92 10.63
C ILE A 68 -5.19 9.93 9.79
N ALA A 69 -4.54 9.02 9.07
CA ALA A 69 -5.24 8.00 8.27
C ALA A 69 -6.11 7.09 9.14
N TYR A 70 -5.63 6.68 10.32
CA TYR A 70 -6.41 5.86 11.27
C TYR A 70 -7.54 6.63 11.92
N ARG A 71 -7.30 7.89 12.31
CA ARG A 71 -8.35 8.78 12.80
C ARG A 71 -9.48 8.94 11.79
N LEU A 72 -9.15 9.16 10.51
CA LEU A 72 -10.14 9.28 9.43
C LEU A 72 -10.90 7.96 9.21
N THR A 73 -10.19 6.82 9.25
CA THR A 73 -10.80 5.51 9.10
C THR A 73 -11.81 5.24 10.22
N ASP A 74 -11.43 5.51 11.46
CA ASP A 74 -12.29 5.37 12.63
C ASP A 74 -13.45 6.38 12.62
N PHE A 75 -13.22 7.61 12.13
CA PHE A 75 -14.30 8.61 12.03
C PHE A 75 -15.41 8.18 11.05
N VAL A 76 -15.05 7.53 9.94
CA VAL A 76 -16.03 7.11 8.91
C VAL A 76 -16.67 5.77 9.24
N PHE A 77 -15.90 4.79 9.70
CA PHE A 77 -16.35 3.40 9.86
C PHE A 77 -16.46 2.95 11.31
N GLY A 78 -16.04 3.78 12.27
CA GLY A 78 -15.81 3.39 13.64
C GLY A 78 -14.69 2.36 13.77
N ARG A 79 -14.64 1.74 14.95
CA ARG A 79 -13.75 0.62 15.26
C ARG A 79 -14.21 -0.66 14.54
N SER A 80 -13.97 -0.73 13.24
CA SER A 80 -14.36 -1.85 12.38
C SER A 80 -13.14 -2.62 11.86
N HIS A 81 -13.10 -3.93 12.09
CA HIS A 81 -12.10 -4.83 11.51
C HIS A 81 -12.15 -4.83 9.97
N LEU A 82 -13.38 -4.85 9.45
CA LEU A 82 -13.63 -4.94 8.02
C LEU A 82 -13.09 -3.74 7.26
N SER A 83 -13.14 -2.54 7.86
CA SER A 83 -12.63 -1.33 7.20
C SER A 83 -11.12 -1.42 6.98
N PHE A 84 -10.36 -1.88 7.98
CA PHE A 84 -8.91 -2.04 7.88
C PHE A 84 -8.52 -3.11 6.85
N GLN A 85 -9.24 -4.22 6.80
CA GLN A 85 -8.97 -5.29 5.82
C GLN A 85 -9.34 -4.88 4.38
N ILE A 86 -10.51 -4.24 4.18
CA ILE A 86 -10.96 -3.81 2.86
C ILE A 86 -10.10 -2.66 2.33
N LEU A 87 -9.81 -1.66 3.15
CA LEU A 87 -8.95 -0.53 2.75
C LEU A 87 -7.53 -1.01 2.44
N GLY A 88 -6.98 -1.89 3.28
CA GLY A 88 -5.68 -2.52 3.04
C GLY A 88 -5.66 -3.29 1.71
N LEU A 89 -6.67 -4.11 1.44
CA LEU A 89 -6.82 -4.85 0.19
C LEU A 89 -6.89 -3.92 -1.03
N LEU A 90 -7.67 -2.84 -0.96
CA LEU A 90 -7.80 -1.86 -2.04
C LEU A 90 -6.48 -1.14 -2.31
N ILE A 91 -5.79 -0.69 -1.27
CA ILE A 91 -4.49 -0.01 -1.39
C ILE A 91 -3.45 -0.98 -1.96
N TYR A 92 -3.39 -2.20 -1.45
CA TYR A 92 -2.46 -3.20 -1.94
C TYR A 92 -2.73 -3.58 -3.40
N PHE A 93 -4.00 -3.71 -3.79
CA PHE A 93 -4.37 -3.92 -5.19
C PHE A 93 -3.94 -2.74 -6.08
N PHE A 94 -4.12 -1.51 -5.61
CA PHE A 94 -3.60 -0.33 -6.29
C PHE A 94 -2.07 -0.40 -6.47
N GLN A 95 -1.32 -0.85 -5.45
CA GLN A 95 0.13 -1.05 -5.57
C GLN A 95 0.50 -2.12 -6.60
N VAL A 96 -0.19 -3.26 -6.63
CA VAL A 96 -0.01 -4.32 -7.65
C VAL A 96 -0.21 -3.74 -9.06
N PHE A 97 -1.31 -3.01 -9.25
CA PHE A 97 -1.63 -2.36 -10.52
C PHE A 97 -0.56 -1.34 -10.90
N TYR A 98 -0.18 -0.48 -9.97
CA TYR A 98 0.75 0.60 -10.23
C TYR A 98 2.18 0.10 -10.49
N MET A 99 2.62 -0.96 -9.80
CA MET A 99 3.90 -1.61 -10.07
C MET A 99 3.94 -2.21 -11.48
N ASN A 100 2.84 -2.83 -11.92
CA ASN A 100 2.71 -3.30 -13.29
C ASN A 100 2.74 -2.17 -14.31
N TYR A 101 2.05 -1.06 -14.01
CA TYR A 101 2.07 0.14 -14.85
C TYR A 101 3.48 0.71 -14.99
N ILE A 102 4.26 0.82 -13.91
CA ILE A 102 5.67 1.26 -13.94
C ILE A 102 6.48 0.35 -14.85
N ALA A 103 6.37 -0.97 -14.67
CA ALA A 103 7.16 -1.93 -15.44
C ALA A 103 6.85 -1.89 -16.94
N LEU A 104 5.58 -1.69 -17.32
CA LEU A 104 5.16 -1.52 -18.71
C LEU A 104 5.62 -0.18 -19.30
N LYS A 105 5.44 0.91 -18.56
CA LYS A 105 5.80 2.26 -19.00
C LYS A 105 7.29 2.38 -19.32
N HIS A 106 8.13 1.82 -18.46
CA HIS A 106 9.59 1.87 -18.58
C HIS A 106 10.19 0.69 -19.35
N LYS A 107 9.34 -0.13 -20.02
CA LYS A 107 9.75 -1.29 -20.83
C LYS A 107 10.81 -2.16 -20.13
N MET A 108 10.60 -2.44 -18.84
CA MET A 108 11.52 -3.21 -18.01
C MET A 108 11.75 -4.65 -18.53
N TYR A 109 10.84 -5.13 -19.38
CA TYR A 109 10.92 -6.43 -20.04
C TYR A 109 10.76 -6.26 -21.55
N ASN A 110 11.40 -7.16 -22.31
CA ASN A 110 11.34 -7.18 -23.77
C ASN A 110 9.92 -7.43 -24.32
N GLU A 111 9.04 -7.99 -23.51
CA GLU A 111 7.63 -8.25 -23.86
C GLU A 111 6.72 -7.59 -22.82
N ASN A 112 5.57 -7.08 -23.27
CA ASN A 112 4.53 -6.51 -22.41
C ASN A 112 3.88 -7.64 -21.59
N ASN A 113 4.46 -7.92 -20.43
CA ASN A 113 4.06 -9.02 -19.56
C ASN A 113 3.54 -8.51 -18.22
N TYR A 114 2.52 -9.18 -17.69
CA TYR A 114 1.97 -8.95 -16.33
C TYR A 114 2.73 -9.67 -15.21
N LEU A 115 3.94 -10.16 -15.51
CA LEU A 115 4.80 -10.82 -14.52
C LEU A 115 5.06 -9.93 -13.29
N PRO A 116 5.31 -8.61 -13.41
CA PRO A 116 5.55 -7.75 -12.25
C PRO A 116 4.35 -7.70 -11.30
N ALA A 117 3.13 -7.60 -11.86
CA ALA A 117 1.90 -7.62 -11.07
C ALA A 117 1.72 -8.96 -10.35
N LEU A 118 2.00 -10.07 -11.04
CA LEU A 118 1.86 -11.41 -10.48
C LEU A 118 2.86 -11.64 -9.34
N PHE A 119 4.14 -11.31 -9.55
CA PHE A 119 5.16 -11.45 -8.51
C PHE A 119 4.85 -10.56 -7.32
N TYR A 120 4.51 -9.29 -7.57
CA TYR A 120 4.15 -8.38 -6.49
C TYR A 120 2.96 -8.91 -5.70
N GLY A 121 1.87 -9.32 -6.39
CA GLY A 121 0.67 -9.88 -5.77
C GLY A 121 0.92 -11.16 -4.97
N ILE A 122 1.74 -12.07 -5.47
CA ILE A 122 2.11 -13.29 -4.74
C ILE A 122 2.91 -12.96 -3.48
N LEU A 123 3.80 -11.97 -3.51
CA LEU A 123 4.54 -11.56 -2.31
C LEU A 123 3.59 -11.11 -1.18
N GLY A 124 2.49 -10.42 -1.49
CA GLY A 124 1.50 -10.06 -0.46
C GLY A 124 0.70 -11.24 0.06
N LEU A 125 0.54 -12.30 -0.73
CA LEU A 125 -0.09 -13.55 -0.27
C LEU A 125 0.82 -14.35 0.67
N LEU A 126 2.15 -14.26 0.48
CA LEU A 126 3.12 -14.94 1.35
C LEU A 126 3.17 -14.35 2.76
N PHE A 127 2.88 -13.06 2.91
CA PHE A 127 2.93 -12.38 4.21
C PHE A 127 1.56 -11.89 4.64
N PHE A 128 1.03 -12.53 5.69
CA PHE A 128 -0.31 -12.24 6.22
C PHE A 128 -0.53 -10.77 6.61
N ASN A 129 0.50 -10.06 7.04
CA ASN A 129 0.37 -8.68 7.52
C ASN A 129 0.47 -7.61 6.42
N ILE A 130 0.89 -7.95 5.19
CA ILE A 130 1.16 -6.93 4.15
C ILE A 130 -0.12 -6.31 3.60
N ILE A 131 -1.18 -7.10 3.40
CA ILE A 131 -2.42 -6.65 2.74
C ILE A 131 -3.35 -5.92 3.73
N MET A 132 -3.01 -5.87 5.01
CA MET A 132 -3.77 -5.12 6.00
C MET A 132 -3.42 -3.62 5.92
N LEU A 133 -4.35 -2.73 6.34
CA LEU A 133 -4.11 -1.28 6.43
C LEU A 133 -3.05 -0.94 7.50
N SER A 134 -1.80 -1.14 7.13
CA SER A 134 -0.63 -0.92 7.96
C SER A 134 0.07 0.40 7.60
N PRO A 135 0.80 1.03 8.53
CA PRO A 135 1.57 2.24 8.24
C PRO A 135 2.59 2.00 7.14
N GLN A 136 3.16 0.79 7.09
CA GLN A 136 4.11 0.36 6.08
C GLN A 136 3.45 0.28 4.71
N LEU A 137 2.24 -0.28 4.60
CA LEU A 137 1.51 -0.34 3.33
C LEU A 137 1.22 1.07 2.82
N LEU A 138 0.78 1.98 3.68
CA LEU A 138 0.53 3.38 3.33
C LEU A 138 1.81 4.07 2.84
N GLY A 139 2.91 3.98 3.58
CA GLY A 139 4.19 4.55 3.18
C GLY A 139 4.72 3.97 1.87
N LEU A 140 4.58 2.66 1.67
CA LEU A 140 5.04 1.98 0.46
C LEU A 140 4.33 2.47 -0.81
N THR A 141 3.07 2.94 -0.72
CA THR A 141 2.40 3.56 -1.88
C THR A 141 3.18 4.78 -2.40
N PHE A 142 3.63 5.66 -1.51
CA PHE A 142 4.38 6.86 -1.86
C PHE A 142 5.80 6.52 -2.33
N VAL A 143 6.40 5.46 -1.78
CA VAL A 143 7.68 4.93 -2.30
C VAL A 143 7.52 4.44 -3.75
N LEU A 144 6.41 3.77 -4.10
CA LEU A 144 6.18 3.38 -5.49
C LEU A 144 5.97 4.60 -6.40
N LEU A 145 5.27 5.65 -5.92
CA LEU A 145 5.13 6.91 -6.66
C LEU A 145 6.49 7.58 -6.92
N SER A 146 7.38 7.57 -5.92
CA SER A 146 8.74 8.10 -6.07
C SER A 146 9.57 7.27 -7.06
N LEU A 147 9.39 5.95 -7.08
CA LEU A 147 10.06 5.05 -8.01
C LEU A 147 9.71 5.34 -9.48
N ASN A 148 8.43 5.56 -9.80
CA ASN A 148 8.03 6.00 -11.15
C ASN A 148 8.71 7.32 -11.53
N SER A 149 8.72 8.29 -10.60
CA SER A 149 9.34 9.61 -10.84
C SER A 149 10.85 9.49 -11.05
N LEU A 150 11.51 8.57 -10.34
CA LEU A 150 12.92 8.23 -10.48
C LEU A 150 13.23 7.64 -11.85
N PHE A 151 12.46 6.65 -12.30
CA PHE A 151 12.67 6.08 -13.64
C PHE A 151 12.43 7.12 -14.75
N ASN A 152 11.40 7.97 -14.62
CA ASN A 152 11.22 9.09 -15.55
C ASN A 152 12.42 10.04 -15.56
N HIS A 153 13.02 10.33 -14.40
CA HIS A 153 14.20 11.19 -14.32
C HIS A 153 15.43 10.56 -15.00
N ILE A 154 15.61 9.24 -14.90
CA ILE A 154 16.73 8.52 -15.52
C ILE A 154 16.57 8.46 -17.05
N GLU A 155 15.37 8.18 -17.55
CA GLU A 155 15.12 8.02 -18.98
C GLU A 155 15.06 9.34 -19.74
N THR A 156 14.65 10.43 -19.08
CA THR A 156 14.50 11.73 -19.74
C THR A 156 15.87 12.35 -19.98
N ARG A 157 16.25 12.56 -21.25
CA ARG A 157 17.51 13.23 -21.63
C ARG A 157 17.63 14.66 -21.09
N ASN A 158 16.49 15.34 -20.93
CA ASN A 158 16.42 16.63 -20.25
C ASN A 158 16.04 16.40 -18.79
N LYS A 159 17.02 16.47 -17.90
CA LYS A 159 16.78 16.38 -16.45
C LYS A 159 15.91 17.55 -16.02
N THR A 160 14.61 17.32 -15.92
CA THR A 160 13.67 18.32 -15.37
C THR A 160 13.76 18.29 -13.85
N ASP A 161 14.06 19.43 -13.24
CA ASP A 161 14.13 19.60 -11.79
C ASP A 161 12.83 19.16 -11.08
N GLY A 162 11.67 19.26 -11.77
CA GLY A 162 10.37 18.84 -11.25
C GLY A 162 10.29 17.35 -10.89
N ASN A 163 10.94 16.46 -11.64
CA ASN A 163 10.94 15.03 -11.29
C ASN A 163 11.77 14.77 -10.03
N LEU A 164 12.89 15.48 -9.86
CA LEU A 164 13.73 15.36 -8.67
C LEU A 164 12.99 15.85 -7.42
N LEU A 165 12.28 16.98 -7.53
CA LEU A 165 11.42 17.49 -6.47
C LEU A 165 10.33 16.49 -6.09
N ASN A 166 9.65 15.90 -7.08
CA ASN A 166 8.61 14.90 -6.84
C ASN A 166 9.14 13.67 -6.12
N ILE A 167 10.35 13.18 -6.48
CA ILE A 167 11.00 12.06 -5.78
C ILE A 167 11.19 12.40 -4.30
N GLY A 168 11.81 13.55 -4.01
CA GLY A 168 12.05 13.99 -2.63
C GLY A 168 10.76 14.18 -1.84
N LEU A 169 9.75 14.80 -2.46
CA LEU A 169 8.44 15.02 -1.84
C LEU A 169 7.75 13.70 -1.49
N TYR A 170 7.68 12.75 -2.43
CA TYR A 170 7.05 11.45 -2.17
C TYR A 170 7.80 10.63 -1.11
N ILE A 171 9.13 10.65 -1.10
CA ILE A 171 9.92 9.99 -0.05
C ILE A 171 9.70 10.67 1.31
N GLY A 172 9.65 12.00 1.34
CA GLY A 172 9.33 12.76 2.55
C GLY A 172 7.96 12.38 3.11
N ILE A 173 6.92 12.35 2.27
CA ILE A 173 5.59 11.90 2.66
C ILE A 173 5.62 10.44 3.14
N ALA A 174 6.33 9.54 2.46
CA ALA A 174 6.46 8.14 2.88
C ALA A 174 7.04 8.00 4.29
N SER A 175 8.06 8.81 4.63
CA SER A 175 8.64 8.83 5.96
C SER A 175 7.65 9.27 7.04
N LEU A 176 6.70 10.16 6.72
CA LEU A 176 5.66 10.59 7.66
C LEU A 176 4.60 9.51 7.94
N PHE A 177 4.51 8.46 7.12
CA PHE A 177 3.68 7.29 7.42
C PHE A 177 4.42 6.29 8.30
N PHE A 178 5.66 5.99 7.93
CA PHE A 178 6.46 4.99 8.62
C PHE A 178 7.89 5.50 8.75
N TYR A 179 8.26 5.90 9.97
CA TYR A 179 9.63 6.21 10.32
C TYR A 179 9.95 5.46 11.60
N HIS A 180 10.82 4.46 11.47
CA HIS A 180 11.31 3.72 12.63
C HIS A 180 12.47 4.52 13.24
N ILE A 181 12.16 5.27 14.30
CA ILE A 181 13.15 5.82 15.21
C ILE A 181 13.35 4.76 16.29
N PHE A 182 14.51 4.10 16.27
CA PHE A 182 14.97 2.99 17.12
C PHE A 182 14.68 1.58 16.62
#